data_AF-A0A838QL41-F1
#
_entry.id   AF-A0A838QL41-F1
#
_cell.length_a   1.000
_cell.length_b   1.000
_cell.length_c   1.000
_cell.angle_alpha   90.00
_cell.angle_beta   90.00
_cell.angle_gamma   90.00
#
_symmetry.space_group_name_H-M   'P 1'
#
loop_
_entity.id
_entity.type
_entity.pdbx_description
1 polymer ?
#
loop_
_entity_poly.entity_id
_entity_poly.type
_entity_poly.pdbx_seq_one_letter_code
_entity_poly.pdbx_strand_id
1 'polypeptide(L)' 'VVGRVTMDMCMVAVGPEAVTGDIATVFGGIVSLDKQAHDAGTISYELLTRLGPRVARRYGRSE' A
#
# COMPACT_ATOMS: atom_id res chain seq x y z
N VAL A 1 -9.09 -6.02 -1.67
CA VAL A 1 -8.72 -6.69 -0.40
C VAL A 1 -9.85 -7.63 -0.04
N VAL A 2 -9.55 -8.87 0.34
CA VAL A 2 -10.53 -9.86 0.79
C VAL A 2 -10.29 -10.21 2.26
N GLY A 3 -11.37 -10.43 3.01
CA GLY A 3 -11.29 -10.60 4.45
C GLY A 3 -10.92 -9.31 5.20
N ARG A 4 -10.44 -9.45 6.43
CA ARG A 4 -10.02 -8.31 7.28
C ARG A 4 -8.51 -8.10 7.18
N VAL A 5 -8.10 -6.84 7.20
CA VAL A 5 -6.71 -6.45 7.44
C VAL A 5 -6.39 -6.74 8.91
N THR A 6 -5.28 -7.42 9.16
CA THR A 6 -4.78 -7.75 10.51
C THR A 6 -3.62 -6.82 10.89
N MET A 7 -2.97 -7.05 12.03
CA MET A 7 -1.82 -6.24 12.45
C MET A 7 -0.66 -6.24 11.44
N ASP A 8 -0.43 -7.38 10.78
CA ASP A 8 0.79 -7.63 9.99
C ASP A 8 0.50 -8.16 8.59
N MET A 9 -0.74 -8.58 8.29
CA MET A 9 -1.11 -9.20 7.03
C MET A 9 -2.43 -8.64 6.47
N CYS A 10 -2.50 -8.58 5.14
CA CYS A 10 -3.74 -8.39 4.39
C CYS A 10 -3.77 -9.39 3.23
N MET A 11 -4.97 -9.78 2.82
CA MET A 11 -5.17 -10.73 1.72
C MET A 11 -5.77 -10.02 0.52
N VAL A 12 -5.26 -10.34 -0.66
CA VAL A 12 -5.72 -9.79 -1.93
C VAL A 12 -6.05 -10.98 -2.82
N ALA A 13 -7.25 -10.95 -3.41
CA ALA A 13 -7.58 -11.89 -4.47
C ALA A 13 -6.79 -11.51 -5.72
N VAL A 14 -5.98 -12.44 -6.23
CA VAL A 14 -5.09 -12.26 -7.40
C VAL A 14 -5.44 -13.29 -8.48
N GLY A 15 -5.07 -13.01 -9.73
CA GLY A 15 -5.22 -13.95 -10.83
C GLY A 15 -4.15 -15.06 -10.81
N PRO A 16 -4.30 -16.08 -11.69
CA PRO A 16 -3.38 -17.23 -11.75
C PRO A 16 -1.94 -16.87 -12.14
N GLU A 17 -1.72 -15.69 -12.71
CA GLU A 17 -0.40 -15.17 -13.10
C GLU A 17 0.46 -14.72 -11.90
N ALA A 18 -0.15 -14.45 -10.75
CA ALA A 18 0.56 -13.95 -9.57
C ALA A 18 1.35 -15.08 -8.89
N VAL A 19 2.63 -14.83 -8.62
CA VAL A 19 3.54 -15.78 -7.99
C VAL A 19 4.16 -15.21 -6.71
N THR A 20 4.68 -16.10 -5.85
CA THR A 20 5.39 -15.67 -4.65
C THR A 20 6.64 -14.85 -5.02
N GLY A 21 6.78 -13.69 -4.41
CA GLY A 21 7.87 -12.74 -4.69
C GLY A 21 7.44 -11.54 -5.54
N ASP A 22 6.25 -11.58 -6.13
CA ASP A 22 5.71 -10.45 -6.87
C ASP A 22 5.51 -9.22 -5.98
N ILE A 23 5.77 -8.05 -6.57
CA ILE A 23 5.67 -6.77 -5.87
C ILE A 23 4.24 -6.26 -5.94
N ALA A 24 3.61 -6.09 -4.78
CA ALA A 24 2.34 -5.39 -4.65
C ALA A 24 2.55 -3.91 -4.31
N THR A 25 1.99 -3.01 -5.12
CA THR A 25 2.00 -1.57 -4.85
C THR A 25 0.80 -1.18 -4.00
N VAL A 26 1.04 -0.77 -2.75
CA VAL A 26 0.00 -0.26 -1.83
C VAL A 26 -0.22 1.24 -2.01
N PHE A 27 0.86 2.01 -2.13
CA PHE A 27 0.83 3.46 -2.34
C PHE A 27 1.70 3.86 -3.53
N GLY A 28 1.21 4.80 -4.35
CA GLY A 28 1.97 5.44 -5.43
C GLY A 28 1.87 4.75 -6.78
N GLY A 29 2.42 5.41 -7.81
CA GLY A 29 2.47 4.94 -9.19
C GLY A 29 1.09 4.64 -9.76
N ILE A 30 0.73 3.36 -9.78
CA ILE A 30 -0.53 2.83 -10.32
C ILE A 30 -1.75 3.04 -9.39
N VAL A 31 -1.54 3.53 -8.16
CA VAL A 31 -2.62 3.80 -7.22
C VAL A 31 -2.62 5.26 -6.77
N SER A 32 -3.75 5.94 -6.94
CA SER A 32 -3.94 7.32 -6.47
C SER A 32 -4.05 7.40 -4.95
N LEU A 33 -3.19 8.23 -4.34
CA LEU A 33 -3.25 8.52 -2.90
C LEU A 33 -4.52 9.27 -2.52
N ASP A 34 -4.94 10.23 -3.32
CA ASP A 34 -6.14 11.03 -3.03
C ASP A 34 -7.40 10.17 -3.03
N LYS A 35 -7.50 9.22 -3.96
CA LYS A 35 -8.60 8.25 -3.97
C LYS A 35 -8.60 7.38 -2.71
N GLN A 36 -7.45 6.85 -2.32
CA GLN A 36 -7.35 6.04 -1.11
C GLN A 36 -7.68 6.84 0.15
N ALA A 37 -7.25 8.09 0.20
CA ALA A 37 -7.52 8.97 1.33
C ALA A 37 -9.02 9.25 1.46
N HIS A 38 -9.68 9.54 0.33
CA HIS A 38 -11.13 9.67 0.27
C HIS A 38 -11.84 8.40 0.76
N ASP A 39 -11.44 7.23 0.27
CA ASP A 39 -12.03 5.95 0.69
C ASP A 39 -11.77 5.65 2.19
N ALA A 40 -10.69 6.19 2.76
CA ALA A 40 -10.35 6.11 4.18
C ALA A 40 -10.96 7.25 5.04
N GLY A 41 -11.71 8.18 4.44
CA GLY A 41 -12.32 9.31 5.15
C GLY A 41 -11.31 10.34 5.67
N THR A 42 -10.17 10.51 4.98
CA THR A 42 -9.09 11.43 5.37
C THR A 42 -8.45 12.10 4.15
N ILE A 43 -7.32 12.77 4.35
CA ILE A 43 -6.49 13.41 3.32
C ILE A 43 -5.19 12.62 3.08
N SER A 44 -4.61 12.77 1.89
CA SER A 44 -3.40 12.04 1.47
C SER A 44 -2.20 12.21 2.42
N TYR A 45 -2.09 13.38 3.05
CA TYR A 45 -1.05 13.66 4.03
C TYR A 45 -1.12 12.74 5.26
N GLU A 46 -2.32 12.38 5.72
CA GLU A 46 -2.47 11.46 6.85
C GLU A 46 -2.05 10.03 6.50
N LEU A 47 -2.30 9.58 5.26
CA LEU A 47 -1.85 8.25 4.83
C LEU A 47 -0.32 8.14 4.88
N LEU A 48 0.39 9.19 4.43
CA LEU A 48 1.85 9.21 4.42
C LEU A 48 2.45 9.31 5.83
N THR A 49 1.85 10.12 6.70
CA THR A 49 2.34 10.35 8.06
C THR A 49 2.00 9.21 9.03
N ARG A 50 0.94 8.43 8.76
CA ARG A 50 0.59 7.23 9.55
C ARG A 50 1.45 6.01 9.26
N LEU A 51 2.35 6.06 8.27
CA LEU A 51 3.30 4.98 8.02
C LEU A 51 4.20 4.79 9.26
N GLY A 52 3.94 3.73 10.02
CA GLY A 52 4.69 3.42 11.24
C GLY A 52 6.15 3.02 10.98
N PRO A 53 6.97 2.91 12.04
CA PRO A 53 8.41 2.61 11.93
C PRO A 53 8.73 1.24 11.33
N ARG A 54 7.77 0.31 11.29
CA ARG A 54 7.93 -1.05 10.74
C ARG A 54 8.15 -1.09 9.23
N VAL A 55 7.82 -0.02 8.52
CA VAL A 55 8.03 0.08 7.06
C VAL A 55 9.44 0.60 6.80
N ALA A 56 10.29 -0.18 6.13
CA ALA A 56 11.63 0.28 5.78
C ALA A 56 11.58 1.41 4.74
N ARG A 57 12.31 2.51 4.98
CA ARG A 57 12.44 3.62 4.02
C ARG A 57 13.71 3.42 3.22
N ARG A 58 13.56 3.28 1.90
CA ARG A 58 14.69 3.17 0.96
C ARG A 58 14.74 4.45 0.14
N TYR A 59 15.80 5.23 0.34
CA TYR A 59 16.04 6.44 -0.43
C TYR A 59 16.96 6.08 -1.60
N GLY A 60 16.41 6.12 -2.80
CA GLY A 60 17.18 6.05 -4.04
C GLY A 60 17.17 7.42 -4.69
N ARG A 61 18.29 7.82 -5.29
CA ARG A 61 18.28 8.90 -6.27
C ARG A 61 17.82 8.26 -7.57
N SER A 62 16.63 8.60 -8.06
CA SER A 62 16.29 8.31 -9.45
C SER A 62 17.21 9.16 -10.33
N GLU A 63 17.96 8.55 -11.22
CA GLU A 63 18.61 9.25 -12.33
C GLU A 63 17.57 9.77 -13.33
#